data_AF-A0AB39MKU0-F1
#
_entry.id   AF-A0AB39MKU0-F1
#
_cell.length_a   1.000
_cell.length_b   1.000
_cell.length_c   1.000
_cell.angle_alpha   90.00
_cell.angle_beta   90.00
_cell.angle_gamma   90.00
#
_symmetry.space_group_name_H-M   'P 1'
#
loop_
_entity.id
_entity.type
_entity.pdbx_description
1 polymer ?
#
loop_
_entity_poly.entity_id
_entity_poly.type
_entity_poly.pdbx_seq_one_letter_code
_entity_poly.pdbx_strand_id
1 'polypeptide(L)'
;MAYVLQAVIAGAELLRASARNVSDARVASLGQGLSLLPMTDELFDAVTDGSGASPLGFWRLPGGFDRTLAEWSAGGSVAYVEAEYFGGTGEQRAAVWADGALVWGPSDDRATGLSPISQALRRLGATSGPGQDEFTAVGLDRHRDNAGWVAAAS
;
A
#
# COMPACT_ATOMS: atom_id res chain seq x y z
N MET A 1 0.68 -8.39 20.30
CA MET A 1 0.62 -7.05 19.69
C MET A 1 0.40 -7.26 18.21
N ALA A 2 -0.71 -6.76 17.67
CA ALA A 2 -1.09 -6.97 16.27
C ALA A 2 -0.20 -6.14 15.33
N TYR A 3 -0.01 -6.60 14.10
CA TYR A 3 0.53 -5.77 13.01
C TYR A 3 -0.64 -5.39 12.11
N VAL A 4 -0.81 -4.10 11.84
CA VAL A 4 -1.88 -3.57 11.00
C VAL A 4 -1.29 -2.61 9.98
N LEU A 5 -1.52 -2.84 8.70
CA LEU A 5 -1.11 -1.91 7.65
C LEU A 5 -2.26 -1.77 6.67
N GLN A 6 -2.60 -0.52 6.32
CA GLN A 6 -3.38 -0.21 5.14
C GLN A 6 -2.70 0.97 4.48
N ALA A 7 -2.21 0.82 3.24
CA ALA A 7 -1.42 1.87 2.63
C ALA A 7 -1.40 1.79 1.10
N VAL A 8 -1.20 2.96 0.49
CA VAL A 8 -0.73 3.07 -0.89
C VAL A 8 0.79 3.04 -0.87
N ILE A 9 1.42 2.29 -1.77
CA ILE A 9 2.89 2.24 -1.94
C ILE A 9 3.23 2.52 -3.39
N ALA A 10 4.19 3.42 -3.63
CA ALA A 10 4.68 3.72 -4.97
C ALA A 10 6.09 4.35 -4.89
N GLY A 11 6.67 4.67 -6.05
CA GLY A 11 7.92 5.46 -6.11
C GLY A 11 7.77 6.79 -5.37
N ALA A 12 8.81 7.21 -4.65
CA ALA A 12 8.74 8.33 -3.72
C ALA A 12 8.32 9.65 -4.38
N GLU A 13 8.86 9.95 -5.57
CA GLU A 13 8.52 11.16 -6.32
C GLU A 13 7.09 11.15 -6.83
N LEU A 14 6.63 9.99 -7.33
CA LEU A 14 5.24 9.80 -7.77
C LEU A 14 4.28 9.99 -6.59
N LEU A 15 4.52 9.28 -5.49
CA LEU A 15 3.59 9.30 -4.36
C LEU A 15 3.53 10.68 -3.71
N ARG A 16 4.67 11.37 -3.57
CA ARG A 16 4.70 12.75 -3.09
C ARG A 16 3.97 13.70 -4.02
N ALA A 17 4.10 13.54 -5.34
CA ALA A 17 3.42 14.39 -6.31
C ALA A 17 1.90 14.20 -6.29
N SER A 18 1.46 12.94 -6.27
CA SER A 18 0.04 12.58 -6.26
C SER A 18 -0.65 12.96 -4.94
N ALA A 19 0.05 12.82 -3.81
CA ALA A 19 -0.50 13.15 -2.49
C ALA A 19 -0.62 14.65 -2.20
N ARG A 20 0.00 15.55 -2.98
CA ARG A 20 0.02 17.00 -2.66
C ARG A 20 -1.38 17.63 -2.60
N ASN A 21 -2.31 17.12 -3.40
CA ASN A 21 -3.67 17.65 -3.51
C ASN A 21 -4.68 16.86 -2.67
N VAL A 22 -4.20 15.90 -1.88
CA VAL A 22 -5.05 15.08 -1.02
C VAL A 22 -4.91 15.57 0.42
N SER A 23 -6.02 16.02 0.99
CA SER A 23 -6.08 16.44 2.40
C SER A 23 -5.62 15.30 3.31
N ASP A 24 -4.89 15.66 4.36
CA ASP A 24 -4.42 14.73 5.40
C ASP A 24 -3.51 13.60 4.90
N ALA A 25 -3.02 13.67 3.66
CA ALA A 25 -2.06 12.72 3.14
C ALA A 25 -0.69 12.88 3.80
N ARG A 26 -0.21 11.83 4.48
CA ARG A 26 1.09 11.78 5.16
C ARG A 26 1.98 10.74 4.50
N VAL A 27 2.93 11.18 3.68
CA VAL A 27 3.84 10.28 2.98
C VAL A 27 5.04 9.96 3.87
N ALA A 28 5.29 8.67 4.09
CA ALA A 28 6.47 8.17 4.81
C ALA A 28 7.43 7.46 3.84
N SER A 29 8.73 7.68 4.02
CA SER A 29 9.75 7.11 3.12
C SER A 29 9.99 5.63 3.45
N LEU A 30 10.09 4.79 2.43
CA LEU A 30 10.59 3.40 2.49
C LEU A 30 12.00 3.31 1.92
N GLY A 31 12.58 2.11 1.97
CA GLY A 31 13.81 1.79 1.26
C GLY A 31 13.61 1.76 -0.27
N GLN A 32 14.73 1.73 -1.00
CA GLN A 32 14.76 1.49 -2.45
C GLN A 32 13.99 2.52 -3.31
N GLY A 33 13.87 3.76 -2.84
CA GLY A 33 13.18 4.82 -3.56
C GLY A 33 11.65 4.70 -3.56
N LEU A 34 11.09 3.80 -2.74
CA LEU A 34 9.66 3.70 -2.50
C LEU A 34 9.25 4.60 -1.33
N SER A 35 7.97 4.94 -1.29
CA SER A 35 7.30 5.55 -0.15
C SER A 35 5.96 4.88 0.07
N LEU A 36 5.41 5.04 1.27
CA LEU A 36 4.03 4.70 1.55
C LEU A 36 3.21 5.92 1.97
N LEU A 37 1.91 5.82 1.73
CA LEU A 37 0.89 6.72 2.22
C LEU A 37 -0.08 5.86 3.04
N PRO A 38 -0.01 5.90 4.39
CA PRO A 38 -0.92 5.16 5.24
C PRO A 38 -2.35 5.63 5.03
N MET A 39 -3.27 4.69 4.85
CA MET A 39 -4.70 4.93 4.80
C MET A 39 -5.18 5.14 6.23
N THR A 40 -5.22 6.38 6.72
CA THR A 40 -5.79 6.76 8.03
C THR A 40 -7.31 6.98 7.91
N ASP A 41 -8.01 7.16 9.03
CA ASP A 41 -9.44 7.52 8.99
C ASP A 41 -9.65 8.86 8.28
N GLU A 42 -8.80 9.84 8.55
CA GLU A 42 -8.89 11.17 7.95
C GLU A 42 -8.64 11.11 6.44
N LEU A 43 -7.65 10.33 6.00
CA LEU A 43 -7.39 10.14 4.57
C LEU A 43 -8.55 9.38 3.90
N PHE A 44 -9.09 8.36 4.57
CA PHE A 44 -10.22 7.59 4.06
C PHE A 44 -11.43 8.51 3.81
N ASP A 45 -11.77 9.35 4.79
CA ASP A 45 -12.87 10.31 4.70
C ASP A 45 -12.61 11.38 3.64
N ALA A 46 -11.34 11.77 3.42
CA ALA A 46 -10.96 12.75 2.42
C ALA A 46 -11.06 12.23 0.97
N VAL A 47 -10.88 10.93 0.74
CA VAL A 47 -10.77 10.36 -0.62
C VAL A 47 -11.93 9.44 -1.03
N THR A 48 -12.84 9.11 -0.10
CA THR A 48 -14.06 8.36 -0.41
C THR A 48 -15.03 9.21 -1.25
N ASP A 49 -15.66 8.61 -2.25
CA ASP A 49 -16.73 9.26 -3.02
C ASP A 49 -18.12 9.11 -2.37
N GLY A 50 -18.18 8.51 -1.17
CA GLY A 50 -19.42 8.24 -0.45
C GLY A 50 -20.17 7.00 -0.91
N SER A 51 -19.66 6.25 -1.91
CA SER A 51 -20.30 5.03 -2.41
C SER A 51 -20.13 3.80 -1.50
N GLY A 52 -19.45 3.94 -0.36
CA GLY A 52 -19.16 2.85 0.57
C GLY A 52 -17.78 2.22 0.34
N ALA A 53 -17.64 0.92 0.58
CA ALA A 53 -16.37 0.20 0.38
C ALA A 53 -16.13 -0.16 -1.10
N SER A 54 -14.86 -0.21 -1.51
CA SER A 54 -14.48 -0.61 -2.88
C SER A 54 -14.96 -2.04 -3.24
N PRO A 55 -15.40 -2.29 -4.48
CA PRO A 55 -15.78 -3.63 -4.94
C PRO A 55 -14.62 -4.63 -4.98
N LEU A 56 -13.37 -4.16 -4.83
CA LEU A 56 -12.16 -4.99 -4.83
C LEU A 56 -11.97 -5.80 -3.54
N GLY A 57 -12.90 -5.71 -2.58
CA GLY A 57 -12.94 -6.55 -1.39
C GLY A 57 -11.87 -6.24 -0.34
N PHE A 58 -11.10 -5.17 -0.48
CA PHE A 58 -10.23 -4.67 0.58
C PHE A 58 -11.04 -4.23 1.81
N TRP A 59 -10.46 -4.36 3.01
CA TRP A 59 -11.07 -3.96 4.27
C TRP A 59 -11.22 -2.44 4.39
N ARG A 60 -10.28 -1.68 3.83
CA ARG A 60 -10.18 -0.23 4.02
C ARG A 60 -9.89 0.57 2.75
N LEU A 61 -10.07 -0.03 1.57
CA LEU A 61 -10.02 0.73 0.32
C LEU A 61 -11.33 1.54 0.15
N PRO A 62 -11.27 2.89 0.13
CA PRO A 62 -12.46 3.72 -0.01
C PRO A 62 -13.15 3.53 -1.36
N GLY A 63 -14.47 3.72 -1.38
CA GLY A 63 -15.27 3.74 -2.61
C GLY A 63 -14.73 4.75 -3.61
N GLY A 64 -14.60 4.30 -4.87
CA GLY A 64 -14.09 5.13 -5.97
C GLY A 64 -12.59 5.39 -5.97
N PHE A 65 -11.86 5.08 -4.90
CA PHE A 65 -10.43 5.37 -4.79
C PHE A 65 -9.56 4.51 -5.73
N ASP A 66 -10.07 3.36 -6.18
CA ASP A 66 -9.44 2.54 -7.23
C ASP A 66 -9.24 3.30 -8.55
N ARG A 67 -10.13 4.26 -8.87
CA ARG A 67 -9.96 5.16 -10.03
C ARG A 67 -8.82 6.13 -9.81
N THR A 68 -8.71 6.71 -8.62
CA THR A 68 -7.59 7.58 -8.24
C THR A 68 -6.25 6.84 -8.31
N LEU A 69 -6.21 5.58 -7.83
CA LEU A 69 -5.02 4.74 -7.94
C LEU A 69 -4.67 4.43 -9.40
N ALA A 70 -5.67 4.17 -10.23
CA ALA A 70 -5.48 4.01 -11.67
C ALA A 70 -4.90 5.29 -12.30
N GLU A 71 -5.46 6.47 -12.01
CA GLU A 71 -4.95 7.76 -12.49
C GLU A 71 -3.50 8.02 -12.05
N TRP A 72 -3.18 7.78 -10.77
CA TRP A 72 -1.81 7.92 -10.27
C TRP A 72 -0.85 6.96 -10.97
N SER A 73 -1.33 5.77 -11.34
CA SER A 73 -0.51 4.76 -11.99
C SER A 73 -0.03 5.13 -13.40
N ALA A 74 -0.58 6.21 -14.00
CA ALA A 74 -0.07 6.76 -15.26
C ALA A 74 1.34 7.37 -15.12
N GLY A 75 1.75 7.73 -13.89
CA GLY A 75 3.10 8.22 -13.60
C GLY A 75 4.10 7.14 -13.17
N GLY A 76 3.67 5.88 -13.09
CA GLY A 76 4.44 4.72 -12.62
C GLY A 76 3.61 3.79 -11.75
N SER A 77 4.07 2.57 -11.50
CA SER A 77 3.29 1.56 -10.77
C SER A 77 2.91 2.02 -9.35
N VAL A 78 1.67 1.72 -8.94
CA VAL A 78 1.11 2.01 -7.62
C VAL A 78 0.51 0.74 -7.05
N ALA A 79 0.79 0.43 -5.79
CA ALA A 79 0.16 -0.68 -5.08
C ALA A 79 -0.74 -0.17 -3.96
N TYR A 80 -1.83 -0.87 -3.70
CA TYR A 80 -2.57 -0.77 -2.45
C TYR A 80 -2.44 -2.08 -1.70
N VAL A 81 -2.12 -1.99 -0.41
CA VAL A 81 -1.80 -3.15 0.44
C VAL A 81 -2.52 -3.07 1.76
N GLU A 82 -2.94 -4.23 2.25
CA GLU A 82 -3.49 -4.39 3.58
C GLU A 82 -2.90 -5.61 4.28
N ALA A 83 -2.66 -5.50 5.58
CA ALA A 83 -2.23 -6.59 6.43
C ALA A 83 -2.86 -6.46 7.82
N GLU A 84 -3.30 -7.59 8.36
CA GLU A 84 -3.65 -7.72 9.77
C GLU A 84 -3.07 -9.03 10.30
N TYR A 85 -2.20 -8.95 11.32
CA TYR A 85 -1.64 -10.12 12.00
C TYR A 85 -2.07 -10.14 13.46
N PHE A 86 -2.76 -11.21 13.86
CA PHE A 86 -3.09 -11.48 15.25
C PHE A 86 -2.65 -12.88 15.65
N GLY A 87 -1.81 -12.99 16.69
CA GLY A 87 -1.41 -14.29 17.25
C GLY A 87 -0.58 -15.20 16.32
N GLY A 88 0.07 -14.66 15.28
CA GLY A 88 0.93 -15.42 14.36
C GLY A 88 0.26 -15.85 13.05
N THR A 89 -1.07 -15.71 12.96
CA THR A 89 -1.82 -15.81 11.70
C THR A 89 -2.14 -14.40 11.23
N GLY A 90 -1.93 -14.13 9.94
CA GLY A 90 -2.30 -12.83 9.39
C GLY A 90 -2.73 -12.89 7.95
N GLU A 91 -3.79 -12.14 7.68
CA GLU A 91 -4.33 -11.94 6.36
C GLU A 91 -3.57 -10.79 5.70
N GLN A 92 -3.32 -10.95 4.41
CA GLN A 92 -2.76 -9.89 3.60
C GLN A 92 -3.54 -9.83 2.30
N ARG A 93 -3.69 -8.62 1.78
CA ARG A 93 -4.25 -8.40 0.46
C ARG A 93 -3.47 -7.31 -0.24
N ALA A 94 -3.25 -7.46 -1.53
CA ALA A 94 -2.59 -6.44 -2.32
C ALA A 94 -3.12 -6.41 -3.75
N ALA A 95 -3.05 -5.23 -4.36
CA ALA A 95 -3.34 -4.98 -5.76
C ALA A 95 -2.32 -3.98 -6.32
N VAL A 96 -2.05 -4.06 -7.63
CA VAL A 96 -1.11 -3.20 -8.33
C VAL A 96 -1.77 -2.63 -9.58
N TRP A 97 -1.68 -1.32 -9.72
CA TRP A 97 -2.04 -0.56 -10.90
C TRP A 97 -0.79 -0.09 -11.63
N ALA A 98 -0.85 -0.10 -12.96
CA ALA A 98 0.15 0.47 -13.85
C ALA A 98 -0.54 0.96 -15.13
N ASP A 99 -0.04 2.06 -15.69
CA ASP A 99 -0.51 2.60 -16.97
C ASP A 99 -2.03 2.86 -17.02
N GLY A 100 -2.62 3.28 -15.90
CA GLY A 100 -4.06 3.58 -15.84
C GLY A 100 -4.97 2.37 -15.58
N ALA A 101 -4.41 1.19 -15.32
CA ALA A 101 -5.19 -0.04 -15.18
C ALA A 101 -4.75 -0.91 -14.00
N LEU A 102 -5.69 -1.68 -13.45
CA LEU A 102 -5.39 -2.75 -12.50
C LEU A 102 -4.69 -3.90 -13.23
N VAL A 103 -3.39 -4.09 -12.99
CA VAL A 103 -2.57 -5.09 -13.70
C VAL A 103 -2.35 -6.38 -12.88
N TRP A 104 -2.59 -6.34 -11.58
CA TRP A 104 -2.52 -7.51 -10.71
C TRP A 104 -3.35 -7.34 -9.43
N GLY A 105 -3.93 -8.43 -8.95
CA GLY A 105 -4.77 -8.46 -7.75
C GLY A 105 -6.21 -8.00 -7.99
N PRO A 106 -7.02 -7.77 -6.94
CA PRO A 106 -6.69 -8.01 -5.52
C PRO A 106 -6.32 -9.48 -5.28
N SER A 107 -5.25 -9.73 -4.53
CA SER A 107 -4.76 -11.07 -4.24
C SER A 107 -4.45 -11.20 -2.76
N ASP A 108 -4.87 -12.32 -2.18
CA ASP A 108 -4.47 -12.83 -0.86
C ASP A 108 -3.63 -14.12 -0.98
N ASP A 109 -3.23 -14.47 -2.21
CA ASP A 109 -2.58 -15.73 -2.54
C ASP A 109 -1.13 -15.78 -2.05
N ARG A 110 -0.78 -16.89 -1.40
CA ARG A 110 0.55 -17.22 -0.88
C ARG A 110 1.17 -18.46 -1.55
N ALA A 111 0.56 -18.99 -2.61
CA ALA A 111 0.99 -20.23 -3.29
C ALA A 111 2.42 -20.16 -3.86
N THR A 112 2.90 -18.96 -4.17
CA THR A 112 4.28 -18.73 -4.64
C THR A 112 5.33 -18.82 -3.52
N GLY A 113 4.90 -18.97 -2.26
CA GLY A 113 5.74 -18.87 -1.07
C GLY A 113 6.00 -17.43 -0.63
N LEU A 114 5.57 -16.43 -1.41
CA LEU A 114 5.68 -15.01 -1.07
C LEU A 114 4.35 -14.47 -0.55
N SER A 115 4.44 -13.52 0.39
CA SER A 115 3.28 -12.78 0.87
C SER A 115 2.69 -11.91 -0.26
N PRO A 116 1.35 -11.65 -0.29
CA PRO A 116 0.74 -10.75 -1.27
C PRO A 116 1.41 -9.38 -1.34
N ILE A 117 1.84 -8.84 -0.20
CA ILE A 117 2.55 -7.56 -0.15
C ILE A 117 3.93 -7.67 -0.80
N SER A 118 4.69 -8.73 -0.51
CA SER A 118 6.01 -8.95 -1.14
C SER A 118 5.87 -9.14 -2.66
N GLN A 119 4.80 -9.81 -3.12
CA GLN A 119 4.50 -9.95 -4.56
C GLN A 119 4.16 -8.60 -5.23
N ALA A 120 3.45 -7.71 -4.54
CA ALA A 120 3.16 -6.36 -5.01
C ALA A 120 4.43 -5.50 -5.03
N LEU A 121 5.25 -5.53 -3.99
CA LEU A 121 6.51 -4.79 -3.91
C LEU A 121 7.47 -5.18 -5.04
N ARG A 122 7.58 -6.46 -5.40
CA ARG A 122 8.35 -6.88 -6.58
C ARG A 122 7.89 -6.20 -7.88
N ARG A 123 6.58 -6.00 -8.04
CA ARG A 123 5.99 -5.33 -9.22
C ARG A 123 6.22 -3.82 -9.20
N LEU A 124 6.48 -3.25 -8.02
CA LEU A 124 6.97 -1.87 -7.88
C LEU A 124 8.50 -1.74 -8.08
N GLY A 125 9.20 -2.85 -8.32
CA GLY A 125 10.65 -2.88 -8.51
C GLY A 125 11.47 -3.11 -7.24
N ALA A 126 10.83 -3.45 -6.11
CA ALA A 126 11.56 -3.83 -4.91
C ALA A 126 12.35 -5.13 -5.14
N THR A 127 13.55 -5.17 -4.57
CA THR A 127 14.45 -6.32 -4.60
C THR A 127 14.73 -6.80 -3.19
N SER A 128 14.95 -8.11 -3.00
CA SER A 128 15.30 -8.69 -1.71
C SER A 128 16.67 -9.39 -1.75
N GLY A 129 17.36 -9.38 -0.62
CA GLY A 129 18.64 -10.08 -0.45
C GLY A 129 18.47 -11.54 0.00
N PRO A 130 19.55 -12.33 0.05
CA PRO A 130 19.50 -13.71 0.54
C PRO A 130 18.90 -13.79 1.94
N GLY A 131 17.87 -14.63 2.12
CA GLY A 131 17.20 -14.85 3.40
C GLY A 131 16.22 -13.76 3.84
N GLN A 132 15.92 -12.80 2.96
CA GLN A 132 14.98 -11.71 3.21
C GLN A 132 13.93 -11.63 2.09
N ASP A 133 12.72 -11.19 2.42
CA ASP A 133 11.68 -10.87 1.44
C ASP A 133 11.58 -9.35 1.18
N GLU A 134 10.82 -8.96 0.16
CA GLU A 134 10.71 -7.55 -0.22
C GLU A 134 10.11 -6.69 0.88
N PHE A 135 9.19 -7.24 1.68
CA PHE A 135 8.57 -6.56 2.81
C PHE A 135 9.62 -6.03 3.79
N THR A 136 10.53 -6.90 4.22
CA THR A 136 11.60 -6.51 5.14
C THR A 136 12.67 -5.68 4.41
N ALA A 137 12.94 -5.97 3.13
CA ALA A 137 13.98 -5.29 2.36
C ALA A 137 13.67 -3.80 2.08
N VAL A 138 12.39 -3.43 2.01
CA VAL A 138 11.97 -2.01 1.91
C VAL A 138 11.71 -1.38 3.29
N GLY A 139 11.81 -2.17 4.36
CA GLY A 139 11.68 -1.73 5.75
C GLY A 139 10.24 -1.53 6.21
N LEU A 140 9.27 -2.32 5.72
CA LEU A 140 7.87 -2.28 6.17
C LEU A 140 7.67 -2.83 7.60
N ASP A 141 8.70 -3.46 8.17
CA ASP A 141 8.76 -3.97 9.53
C ASP A 141 9.16 -2.91 10.57
N ARG A 142 9.56 -1.70 10.14
CA ARG A 142 9.98 -0.61 11.04
C ARG A 142 8.87 -0.09 11.95
N HIS A 143 7.62 -0.14 11.48
CA HIS A 143 6.45 0.25 12.26
C HIS A 143 5.37 -0.81 12.13
N ARG A 144 4.62 -1.05 13.22
CA ARG A 144 3.62 -2.11 13.30
C ARG A 144 2.19 -1.66 13.00
N ASP A 145 1.97 -0.36 12.88
CA ASP A 145 0.67 0.25 12.62
C ASP A 145 0.79 1.52 11.76
N ASN A 146 -0.33 1.96 11.16
CA ASN A 146 -0.39 3.19 10.37
C ASN A 146 0.00 4.43 11.19
N ALA A 147 -0.30 4.47 12.49
CA ALA A 147 0.03 5.59 13.37
C ALA A 147 1.54 5.81 13.49
N GLY A 148 2.32 4.73 13.63
CA GLY A 148 3.78 4.76 13.63
C GLY A 148 4.36 5.31 12.33
N TRP A 149 3.74 4.97 11.19
CA TRP A 149 4.12 5.50 9.89
C TRP A 149 3.80 6.99 9.73
N VAL A 150 2.63 7.42 10.18
CA VAL A 150 2.24 8.85 10.17
C VAL A 150 3.20 9.68 11.03
N ALA A 151 3.60 9.17 12.20
CA ALA A 151 4.58 9.85 13.06
C ALA A 151 5.99 9.96 12.44
N ALA A 152 6.34 9.05 11.52
CA ALA A 152 7.60 9.06 10.78
C ALA A 152 7.54 9.81 9.44
N ALA A 153 6.36 10.29 9.02
CA ALA A 153 6.20 11.08 7.81
C ALA A 153 6.94 12.43 7.95
N SER A 154 7.67 12.81 6.92
CA SER A 154 8.50 14.03 6.86
C SER A 154 8.27 14.81 5.58
#